data_AF-A0A7S0IZR3-F1
#
_entry.id   AF-A0A7S0IZR3-F1
#
_cell.length_a   1.000
_cell.length_b   1.000
_cell.length_c   1.000
_cell.angle_alpha   90.00
_cell.angle_beta   90.00
_cell.angle_gamma   90.00
#
_symmetry.space_group_name_H-M   'P 1'
#
loop_
_entity.id
_entity.type
_entity.pdbx_description
1 polymer ?
#
loop_
_entity_poly.entity_id
_entity_poly.type
_entity_poly.pdbx_seq_one_letter_code
_entity_poly.pdbx_strand_id
1 'polypeptide(L)'
;GRIAAARVDSRTVQSSLDWLPTVLELAQVPLRTDASGDSWDAYGRVQGQSMASVWLGKTHRVAERNHPLTWKVHRSFQSYDDNVLSILEGHWKLHIIPAKLAAKNNWEHNGMNIPAQLSGGRAKLGNGDLVELYNMKRDAAEQRSVATEYQDVTTRLVNYVLAWNSTLPHRPPRKKQWPHHEELPEVAEASKERRLEENVSVAARPGSRPLKSKASAGWAAPKQGGGSKAPNQKAKRQPTYSMSGKLRADSSCWESAYSPEAQARMRATTGSTKG
;
A
#
# COMPACT_ATOMS: atom_id res chain seq x y z
N GLY A 1 18.81 15.04 20.62
CA GLY A 1 19.75 14.15 19.92
C GLY A 1 20.38 14.93 18.80
N ARG A 2 21.65 14.68 18.48
CA ARG A 2 22.35 15.38 17.39
C ARG A 2 22.81 14.34 16.38
N ILE A 3 22.14 14.25 15.24
CA ILE A 3 22.66 13.53 14.08
C ILE A 3 23.58 14.48 13.33
N ALA A 4 24.77 14.01 12.93
CA ALA A 4 25.64 14.78 12.06
C ALA A 4 24.90 15.13 10.76
N ALA A 5 25.02 16.38 10.32
CA ALA A 5 24.50 16.78 9.02
C ALA A 5 25.02 15.84 7.93
N ALA A 6 24.20 15.59 6.91
CA ALA A 6 24.49 14.67 5.80
C ALA A 6 24.63 13.18 6.16
N ARG A 7 24.35 12.74 7.40
CA ARG A 7 24.25 11.30 7.69
C ARG A 7 23.09 10.68 6.91
N VAL A 8 23.38 9.58 6.21
CA VAL A 8 22.38 8.73 5.56
C VAL A 8 22.12 7.49 6.43
N ASP A 9 20.86 7.16 6.70
CA ASP A 9 20.45 5.88 7.27
C ASP A 9 19.97 4.95 6.15
N SER A 10 20.75 3.93 5.83
CA SER A 10 20.47 2.95 4.77
C SER A 10 19.90 1.64 5.30
N ARG A 11 19.55 1.56 6.59
CA ARG A 11 19.17 0.31 7.25
C ARG A 11 17.79 0.37 7.88
N THR A 12 17.39 1.53 8.39
CA THR A 12 16.07 1.69 9.00
C THR A 12 14.99 1.68 7.93
N VAL A 13 13.97 0.86 8.15
CA VAL A 13 12.78 0.78 7.30
C VAL A 13 11.69 1.69 7.89
N GLN A 14 11.36 2.74 7.16
CA GLN A 14 10.33 3.72 7.53
C GLN A 14 9.17 3.72 6.53
N SER A 15 7.96 3.96 7.01
CA SER A 15 6.74 4.16 6.25
C SER A 15 6.18 5.57 6.46
N SER A 16 5.30 6.01 5.57
CA SER A 16 4.55 7.26 5.75
C SER A 16 3.68 7.23 7.02
N LEU A 17 3.21 6.06 7.44
CA LEU A 17 2.39 5.89 8.64
C LEU A 17 3.17 6.18 9.94
N ASP A 18 4.50 6.11 9.90
CA ASP A 18 5.35 6.36 11.06
C ASP A 18 5.45 7.85 11.41
N TRP A 19 5.05 8.76 10.51
CA TRP A 19 5.17 10.21 10.72
C TRP A 19 4.39 10.69 11.93
N LEU A 20 3.11 10.33 12.04
CA LEU A 20 2.26 10.79 13.13
C LEU A 20 2.83 10.42 14.52
N PRO A 21 3.10 9.14 14.84
CA PRO A 21 3.68 8.77 16.13
C PRO A 21 5.06 9.40 16.35
N THR A 22 5.87 9.56 15.29
CA THR A 22 7.19 10.21 15.39
C THR A 22 7.08 11.67 15.80
N VAL A 23 6.21 12.44 15.13
CA VAL A 23 6.03 13.87 15.42
C VAL A 23 5.44 14.08 16.81
N LEU A 24 4.46 13.27 17.21
CA LEU A 24 3.85 13.35 18.53
C LEU A 24 4.88 13.07 19.64
N GLU A 25 5.72 12.04 19.51
CA GLU A 25 6.79 11.77 20.47
C GLU A 25 7.79 12.92 20.55
N LEU A 26 8.23 13.46 19.39
CA LEU A 26 9.15 14.60 19.34
C LEU A 26 8.56 15.87 19.98
N ALA A 27 7.25 16.06 19.83
CA ALA A 27 6.50 17.17 20.42
C ALA A 27 6.09 16.91 21.89
N GLN A 28 6.42 15.75 22.46
CA GLN A 28 6.01 15.33 23.80
C GLN A 28 4.48 15.30 23.98
N VAL A 29 3.76 15.04 22.90
CA VAL A 29 2.30 14.85 22.90
C VAL A 29 2.02 13.35 23.03
N PRO A 30 1.37 12.89 24.12
CA PRO A 30 1.08 11.48 24.29
C PRO A 30 0.07 11.01 23.24
N LEU A 31 0.36 9.87 22.60
CA LEU A 31 -0.66 9.12 21.88
C LEU A 31 -1.62 8.50 22.90
N ARG A 32 -2.91 8.53 22.60
CA ARG A 32 -3.90 7.83 23.41
C ARG A 32 -3.69 6.33 23.21
N THR A 33 -3.57 5.59 24.30
CA THR A 33 -3.52 4.13 24.28
C THR A 33 -4.76 3.56 24.95
N ASP A 34 -5.26 2.45 24.44
CA ASP A 34 -6.30 1.68 25.11
C ASP A 34 -5.71 0.71 26.15
N ALA A 35 -6.55 -0.17 26.71
CA ALA A 35 -6.13 -1.16 27.70
C ALA A 35 -5.21 -2.25 27.13
N SER A 36 -5.20 -2.49 25.80
CA SER A 36 -4.27 -3.43 25.16
C SER A 36 -2.92 -2.78 24.84
N GLY A 37 -2.79 -1.46 25.04
CA GLY A 37 -1.59 -0.69 24.73
C GLY A 37 -1.51 -0.27 23.27
N ASP A 38 -2.57 -0.49 22.49
CA ASP A 38 -2.64 -0.03 21.11
C ASP A 38 -2.84 1.49 21.08
N SER A 39 -2.09 2.17 20.20
CA SER A 39 -2.20 3.62 20.03
C SER A 39 -3.37 3.97 19.10
N TRP A 40 -4.12 5.00 19.46
CA TRP A 40 -5.32 5.47 18.72
C TRP A 40 -5.25 6.98 18.45
N ASP A 41 -5.78 7.38 17.30
CA ASP A 41 -6.09 8.76 16.93
C ASP A 41 -7.60 8.96 16.69
N ALA A 42 -8.00 10.12 16.17
CA ALA A 42 -9.41 10.43 15.89
C ALA A 42 -10.03 9.56 14.79
N TYR A 43 -9.22 8.83 14.03
CA TYR A 43 -9.60 8.03 12.87
C TYR A 43 -9.42 6.52 13.07
N GLY A 44 -8.75 6.10 14.15
CA GLY A 44 -8.65 4.70 14.54
C GLY A 44 -7.28 4.34 15.13
N ARG A 45 -6.95 3.05 15.05
CA ARG A 45 -5.65 2.53 15.51
C ARG A 45 -4.51 3.09 14.64
N VAL A 46 -3.49 3.65 15.28
CA VAL A 46 -2.26 4.11 14.66
C VAL A 46 -1.41 2.88 14.29
N GLN A 47 -1.25 2.63 12.99
CA GLN A 47 -0.48 1.49 12.48
C GLN A 47 1.04 1.77 12.37
N GLY A 48 1.44 3.04 12.45
CA GLY A 48 2.83 3.45 12.42
C GLY A 48 3.55 3.22 13.75
N GLN A 49 4.89 3.29 13.70
CA GLN A 49 5.77 3.27 14.86
C GLN A 49 6.57 4.57 14.91
N SER A 50 6.83 5.09 16.10
CA SER A 50 7.70 6.26 16.23
C SER A 50 9.14 5.95 15.83
N MET A 51 9.71 6.82 15.00
CA MET A 51 11.10 6.83 14.56
C MET A 51 11.92 7.93 15.26
N ALA A 52 11.38 8.55 16.32
CA ALA A 52 12.03 9.66 17.01
C ALA A 52 13.43 9.28 17.53
N SER A 53 13.60 8.04 18.02
CA SER A 53 14.90 7.54 18.48
C SER A 53 15.94 7.48 17.36
N VAL A 54 15.53 7.08 16.15
CA VAL A 54 16.36 7.07 14.94
C VAL A 54 16.74 8.50 14.58
N TRP A 55 15.76 9.41 14.52
CA TRP A 55 15.95 10.82 14.12
C TRP A 55 16.76 11.64 15.11
N LEU A 56 16.73 11.27 16.39
CA LEU A 56 17.57 11.88 17.42
C LEU A 56 18.97 11.24 17.49
N GLY A 57 19.24 10.23 16.65
CA GLY A 57 20.51 9.50 16.65
C GLY A 57 20.75 8.72 17.95
N LYS A 58 19.70 8.44 18.72
CA LYS A 58 19.77 7.71 19.99
C LYS A 58 19.99 6.21 19.79
N THR A 59 19.71 5.69 18.60
CA THR A 59 19.93 4.29 18.26
C THR A 59 21.21 4.13 17.43
N HIS A 60 22.17 3.38 17.98
CA HIS A 60 23.32 2.86 17.20
C HIS A 60 22.93 1.65 16.33
N ARG A 61 21.78 1.03 16.65
CA ARG A 61 21.22 -0.14 15.96
C ARG A 61 20.04 0.26 15.07
N VAL A 62 19.80 -0.55 14.05
CA VAL A 62 18.59 -0.48 13.22
C VAL A 62 17.39 -0.57 14.16
N ALA A 63 16.47 0.39 14.07
CA ALA A 63 15.22 0.28 14.83
C ALA A 63 14.48 -0.97 14.34
N GLU A 64 14.36 -1.98 15.21
CA GLU A 64 13.49 -3.11 14.92
C GLU A 64 12.04 -2.61 14.92
N ARG A 65 11.31 -2.97 13.87
CA ARG A 65 9.88 -2.71 13.84
C ARG A 65 9.17 -3.73 14.73
N ASN A 66 8.24 -3.25 15.54
CA ASN A 66 7.39 -4.11 16.36
C ASN A 66 6.24 -4.73 15.53
N HIS A 67 5.95 -4.14 14.37
CA HIS A 67 4.92 -4.60 13.44
C HIS A 67 5.41 -4.58 11.99
N PRO A 68 5.01 -5.57 11.17
CA PRO A 68 5.20 -5.54 9.72
C PRO A 68 4.61 -4.27 9.09
N LEU A 69 5.18 -3.85 7.97
CA LEU A 69 4.55 -2.85 7.12
C LEU A 69 3.57 -3.53 6.18
N THR A 70 2.32 -3.11 6.19
CA THR A 70 1.29 -3.60 5.27
C THR A 70 0.79 -2.46 4.40
N TRP A 71 0.48 -2.76 3.15
CA TRP A 71 -0.14 -1.79 2.25
C TRP A 71 -1.03 -2.47 1.22
N LYS A 72 -1.99 -1.69 0.72
CA LYS A 72 -2.97 -2.11 -0.27
C LYS A 72 -2.94 -1.11 -1.41
N VAL A 73 -2.68 -1.59 -2.62
CA VAL A 73 -2.60 -0.72 -3.80
C VAL A 73 -3.91 -0.77 -4.55
N HIS A 74 -4.53 0.40 -4.71
CA HIS A 74 -5.70 0.59 -5.55
C HIS A 74 -5.31 1.20 -6.89
N ARG A 75 -5.67 0.54 -7.99
CA ARG A 75 -5.56 1.14 -9.34
C ARG A 75 -6.92 1.74 -9.73
N SER A 76 -6.93 2.97 -10.20
CA SER A 76 -8.14 3.78 -10.46
C SER A 76 -9.21 3.13 -11.34
N PHE A 77 -8.84 2.16 -12.18
CA PHE A 77 -9.74 1.45 -13.09
C PHE A 77 -10.16 0.05 -12.62
N GLN A 78 -9.79 -0.33 -11.39
CA GLN A 78 -10.04 -1.67 -10.86
C GLN A 78 -11.18 -1.66 -9.84
N SER A 79 -11.85 -2.81 -9.71
CA SER A 79 -12.80 -3.00 -8.63
C SER A 79 -12.07 -3.00 -7.30
N TYR A 80 -12.75 -2.60 -6.21
CA TYR A 80 -12.16 -2.58 -4.87
C TYR A 80 -11.69 -3.97 -4.39
N ASP A 81 -12.18 -5.04 -5.02
CA ASP A 81 -11.82 -6.40 -4.69
C ASP A 81 -10.57 -6.89 -5.45
N ASP A 82 -10.13 -6.15 -6.48
CA ASP A 82 -8.96 -6.50 -7.28
C ASP A 82 -7.68 -5.77 -6.80
N ASN A 83 -7.61 -5.42 -5.52
CA ASN A 83 -6.45 -4.75 -4.96
C ASN A 83 -5.30 -5.72 -4.63
N VAL A 84 -4.06 -5.30 -4.89
CA VAL A 84 -2.88 -6.05 -4.45
C VAL A 84 -2.61 -5.77 -2.98
N LEU A 85 -2.56 -6.84 -2.19
CA LEU A 85 -2.18 -6.78 -0.78
C LEU A 85 -0.69 -7.05 -0.66
N SER A 86 -0.03 -6.32 0.22
CA SER A 86 1.41 -6.43 0.39
C SER A 86 1.83 -6.31 1.84
N ILE A 87 2.91 -7.00 2.20
CA ILE A 87 3.51 -6.97 3.52
C ILE A 87 5.03 -6.99 3.42
N LEU A 88 5.70 -6.26 4.31
CA LEU A 88 7.15 -6.31 4.54
C LEU A 88 7.40 -6.58 6.03
N GLU A 89 8.02 -7.73 6.32
CA GLU A 89 8.42 -8.13 7.66
C GLU A 89 9.89 -8.58 7.66
N GLY A 90 10.73 -7.86 8.41
CA GLY A 90 12.17 -8.09 8.40
C GLY A 90 12.75 -7.93 7.00
N HIS A 91 13.21 -9.03 6.41
CA HIS A 91 13.75 -9.07 5.04
C HIS A 91 12.79 -9.69 4.03
N TRP A 92 11.56 -10.02 4.43
CA TRP A 92 10.60 -10.70 3.58
C TRP A 92 9.52 -9.74 3.09
N LYS A 93 9.38 -9.65 1.77
CA LYS A 93 8.31 -8.89 1.13
C LYS A 93 7.37 -9.86 0.43
N LEU A 94 6.08 -9.79 0.72
CA LEU A 94 5.07 -10.63 0.09
C LEU A 94 4.01 -9.80 -0.60
N HIS A 95 3.57 -10.28 -1.76
CA HIS A 95 2.43 -9.76 -2.52
C HIS A 95 1.37 -10.85 -2.70
N ILE A 96 0.10 -10.49 -2.50
CA ILE A 96 -1.06 -11.26 -2.96
C ILE A 96 -1.68 -10.47 -4.11
N ILE A 97 -1.57 -11.04 -5.31
CA ILE A 97 -2.03 -10.45 -6.56
C ILE A 97 -3.32 -11.17 -6.97
N PRO A 98 -4.44 -10.45 -7.09
CA PRO A 98 -5.70 -11.03 -7.50
C PRO A 98 -5.61 -11.79 -8.83
N ALA A 99 -6.27 -12.94 -8.91
CA ALA A 99 -6.24 -13.82 -10.08
C ALA A 99 -6.54 -13.08 -11.39
N LYS A 100 -7.49 -12.14 -11.36
CA LYS A 100 -7.87 -11.31 -12.52
C LYS A 100 -6.74 -10.41 -13.02
N LEU A 101 -5.89 -9.93 -12.12
CA LEU A 101 -4.72 -9.11 -12.48
C LEU A 101 -3.60 -9.99 -13.01
N ALA A 102 -3.35 -11.12 -12.34
CA ALA A 102 -2.37 -12.09 -12.77
C ALA A 102 -2.66 -12.61 -14.20
N ALA A 103 -3.94 -12.87 -14.52
CA ALA A 103 -4.34 -13.37 -15.84
C ALA A 103 -4.14 -12.38 -16.98
N LYS A 104 -4.14 -11.07 -16.70
CA LYS A 104 -4.00 -10.04 -17.73
C LYS A 104 -2.54 -9.78 -18.13
N ASN A 105 -1.55 -10.37 -17.44
CA ASN A 105 -0.13 -9.99 -17.52
C ASN A 105 0.14 -8.48 -17.32
N ASN A 106 -0.85 -7.72 -16.84
CA ASN A 106 -0.75 -6.27 -16.61
C ASN A 106 -0.23 -5.94 -15.19
N TRP A 107 0.08 -6.98 -14.42
CA TRP A 107 0.86 -6.81 -13.20
C TRP A 107 2.34 -6.68 -13.59
N GLU A 108 2.72 -5.47 -13.98
CA GLU A 108 4.11 -5.10 -14.15
C GLU A 108 4.70 -4.76 -12.79
N HIS A 109 5.72 -5.50 -12.39
CA HIS A 109 6.64 -5.06 -11.34
C HIS A 109 7.39 -3.85 -11.88
N ASN A 110 7.13 -2.65 -11.34
CA ASN A 110 7.89 -1.44 -11.67
C ASN A 110 7.99 -1.09 -13.17
N GLY A 111 6.99 -1.45 -13.99
CA GLY A 111 7.05 -1.25 -15.44
C GLY A 111 8.00 -2.20 -16.18
N MET A 112 8.56 -3.20 -15.49
CA MET A 112 9.33 -4.27 -16.12
C MET A 112 8.40 -5.42 -16.49
N ASN A 113 8.37 -5.71 -17.79
CA ASN A 113 7.71 -6.88 -18.34
C ASN A 113 8.56 -8.13 -18.03
N ILE A 114 8.49 -8.64 -16.80
CA ILE A 114 9.24 -9.84 -16.39
C ILE A 114 8.58 -11.04 -17.08
N PRO A 115 9.28 -11.74 -18.00
CA PRO A 115 8.74 -12.94 -18.64
C PRO A 115 8.27 -13.94 -17.59
N ALA A 116 7.11 -14.58 -17.81
CA ALA A 116 6.57 -15.61 -16.91
C ALA A 116 7.54 -16.77 -16.61
N GLN A 117 8.60 -16.90 -17.41
CA GLN A 117 9.65 -17.89 -17.28
C GLN A 117 10.71 -17.53 -16.23
N LEU A 118 10.89 -16.24 -15.90
CA LEU A 118 11.78 -15.77 -14.84
C LEU A 118 11.09 -15.69 -13.47
N SER A 119 9.77 -15.80 -13.43
CA SER A 119 9.00 -15.78 -12.19
C SER A 119 8.99 -17.13 -11.46
N GLY A 120 10.17 -17.72 -11.26
CA GLY A 120 10.31 -18.92 -10.45
C GLY A 120 9.58 -18.77 -9.12
N GLY A 121 8.99 -19.86 -8.62
CA GLY A 121 8.54 -19.98 -7.24
C GLY A 121 7.26 -19.25 -6.83
N ARG A 122 6.39 -18.83 -7.75
CA ARG A 122 5.07 -18.26 -7.39
C ARG A 122 4.13 -19.33 -6.82
N ALA A 123 3.45 -19.03 -5.72
CA ALA A 123 2.39 -19.87 -5.18
C ALA A 123 1.00 -19.38 -5.63
N LYS A 124 -0.01 -20.23 -5.48
CA LYS A 124 -1.42 -19.87 -5.73
C LYS A 124 -2.26 -20.17 -4.50
N LEU A 125 -3.16 -19.25 -4.17
CA LEU A 125 -4.20 -19.48 -3.18
C LEU A 125 -5.37 -20.25 -3.80
N GLY A 126 -6.24 -20.80 -2.96
CA GLY A 126 -7.40 -21.58 -3.41
C GLY A 126 -8.40 -20.80 -4.27
N ASN A 127 -8.40 -19.47 -4.18
CA ASN A 127 -9.22 -18.58 -5.02
C ASN A 127 -8.55 -18.21 -6.36
N GLY A 128 -7.34 -18.74 -6.63
CA GLY A 128 -6.57 -18.46 -7.84
C GLY A 128 -5.65 -17.25 -7.75
N ASP A 129 -5.65 -16.52 -6.63
CA ASP A 129 -4.75 -15.39 -6.42
C ASP A 129 -3.29 -15.87 -6.42
N LEU A 130 -2.43 -15.05 -7.01
CA LEU A 130 -1.01 -15.33 -7.13
C LEU A 130 -0.29 -14.76 -5.91
N VAL A 131 0.61 -15.56 -5.33
CA VAL A 131 1.43 -15.15 -4.20
C VAL A 131 2.89 -15.10 -4.64
N GLU A 132 3.50 -13.96 -4.38
CA GLU A 132 4.92 -13.74 -4.59
C GLU A 132 5.59 -13.39 -3.26
N LEU A 133 6.71 -14.05 -2.97
CA LEU A 133 7.56 -13.77 -1.81
C LEU A 133 8.97 -13.43 -2.28
N TYR A 134 9.57 -12.40 -1.72
CA TYR A 134 10.92 -11.93 -2.02
C TYR A 134 11.73 -11.79 -0.75
N ASN A 135 13.01 -12.15 -0.82
CA ASN A 135 13.96 -11.90 0.25
C ASN A 135 14.76 -10.63 -0.08
N MET A 136 14.35 -9.49 0.47
CA MET A 136 14.92 -8.16 0.21
C MET A 136 16.41 -8.05 0.57
N LYS A 137 16.94 -8.94 1.41
CA LYS A 137 18.36 -8.98 1.73
C LYS A 137 19.20 -9.62 0.62
N ARG A 138 18.62 -10.57 -0.13
CA ARG A 138 19.31 -11.32 -1.21
C ARG A 138 18.92 -10.83 -2.60
N ASP A 139 17.69 -10.33 -2.74
CA ASP A 139 17.08 -9.91 -4.00
C ASP A 139 16.32 -8.59 -3.77
N ALA A 140 17.08 -7.51 -3.64
CA ALA A 140 16.51 -6.16 -3.48
C ALA A 140 15.75 -5.68 -4.73
N ALA A 141 15.99 -6.30 -5.89
CA ALA A 141 15.35 -5.97 -7.16
C ALA A 141 14.06 -6.76 -7.42
N GLU A 142 13.68 -7.67 -6.51
CA GLU A 142 12.45 -8.47 -6.58
C GLU A 142 12.35 -9.28 -7.89
N GLN A 143 13.48 -9.79 -8.37
CA GLN A 143 13.57 -10.50 -9.63
C GLN A 143 13.11 -11.95 -9.54
N ARG A 144 13.24 -12.58 -8.36
CA ARG A 144 12.94 -14.00 -8.17
C ARG A 144 12.00 -14.19 -7.00
N SER A 145 10.81 -14.69 -7.30
CA SER A 145 9.92 -15.15 -6.25
C SER A 145 10.44 -16.46 -5.65
N VAL A 146 10.27 -16.60 -4.33
CA VAL A 146 10.70 -17.78 -3.57
C VAL A 146 9.55 -18.33 -2.72
N ALA A 147 8.29 -18.03 -3.09
CA ALA A 147 7.12 -18.40 -2.29
C ALA A 147 6.94 -19.91 -2.13
N THR A 148 7.22 -20.70 -3.18
CA THR A 148 7.17 -22.16 -3.10
C THR A 148 8.36 -22.78 -2.36
N GLU A 149 9.45 -22.04 -2.22
CA GLU A 149 10.70 -22.49 -1.57
C GLU A 149 10.65 -22.24 -0.06
N TYR A 150 9.98 -21.16 0.38
CA TYR A 150 9.80 -20.78 1.78
C TYR A 150 8.30 -20.78 2.14
N GLN A 151 7.69 -21.97 2.16
CA GLN A 151 6.24 -22.13 2.33
C GLN A 151 5.75 -21.76 3.73
N ASP A 152 6.57 -21.99 4.75
CA ASP A 152 6.31 -21.60 6.14
C ASP A 152 6.22 -20.08 6.26
N VAL A 153 7.20 -19.35 5.71
CA VAL A 153 7.22 -17.88 5.67
C VAL A 153 6.04 -17.36 4.85
N THR A 154 5.80 -17.94 3.68
CA THR A 154 4.71 -17.56 2.78
C THR A 154 3.36 -17.71 3.48
N THR A 155 3.10 -18.87 4.09
CA THR A 155 1.82 -19.15 4.77
C THR A 155 1.58 -18.19 5.93
N ARG A 156 2.61 -17.96 6.75
CA ARG A 156 2.53 -17.02 7.89
C ARG A 156 2.23 -15.60 7.43
N LEU A 157 2.92 -15.12 6.40
CA LEU A 157 2.74 -13.76 5.87
C LEU A 157 1.40 -13.59 5.12
N VAL A 158 0.94 -14.61 4.40
CA VAL A 158 -0.41 -14.64 3.80
C VAL A 158 -1.48 -14.53 4.88
N ASN A 159 -1.38 -15.33 5.94
CA ASN A 159 -2.34 -15.29 7.04
C ASN A 159 -2.35 -13.90 7.72
N TYR A 160 -1.16 -13.31 7.93
CA TYR A 160 -1.04 -11.97 8.50
C TYR A 160 -1.72 -10.93 7.62
N VAL A 161 -1.39 -10.87 6.33
CA VAL A 161 -1.87 -9.80 5.46
C VAL A 161 -3.38 -9.93 5.21
N LEU A 162 -3.93 -11.15 5.16
CA LEU A 162 -5.37 -11.38 5.07
C LEU A 162 -6.10 -10.95 6.36
N ALA A 163 -5.55 -11.29 7.53
CA ALA A 163 -6.08 -10.84 8.80
C ALA A 163 -6.06 -9.30 8.89
N TRP A 164 -4.93 -8.67 8.58
CA TRP A 164 -4.83 -7.20 8.52
C TRP A 164 -5.85 -6.59 7.54
N ASN A 165 -6.00 -7.14 6.34
CA ASN A 165 -6.97 -6.63 5.36
C ASN A 165 -8.42 -6.73 5.87
N SER A 166 -8.74 -7.70 6.74
CA SER A 166 -10.06 -7.79 7.38
C SER A 166 -10.31 -6.71 8.44
N THR A 167 -9.26 -6.08 8.97
CA THR A 167 -9.38 -4.96 9.93
C THR A 167 -9.59 -3.61 9.25
N LEU A 168 -9.29 -3.52 7.95
CA LEU A 168 -9.44 -2.28 7.21
C LEU A 168 -10.93 -1.91 7.14
N PRO A 169 -11.26 -0.61 7.23
CA PRO A 169 -12.63 -0.18 7.03
C PRO A 169 -13.09 -0.67 5.66
N HIS A 170 -14.25 -1.33 5.64
CA HIS A 170 -14.96 -1.58 4.40
C HIS A 170 -15.16 -0.22 3.74
N ARG A 171 -14.84 -0.15 2.44
CA ARG A 171 -14.86 1.04 1.57
C ARG A 171 -15.63 2.18 2.23
N PRO A 172 -14.99 3.34 2.52
CA PRO A 172 -15.68 4.42 3.22
C PRO A 172 -17.01 4.63 2.51
N PRO A 173 -18.14 4.63 3.26
CA PRO A 173 -19.46 4.66 2.66
C PRO A 173 -19.42 5.73 1.59
N ARG A 174 -19.74 5.36 0.34
CA ARG A 174 -19.74 6.24 -0.82
C ARG A 174 -20.34 7.53 -0.30
N LYS A 175 -19.52 8.58 -0.12
CA LYS A 175 -19.95 9.79 0.58
C LYS A 175 -21.30 10.13 -0.06
N LYS A 176 -22.39 10.08 0.71
CA LYS A 176 -23.55 10.94 0.41
C LYS A 176 -22.86 12.27 0.17
N GLN A 177 -22.86 12.73 -1.09
CA GLN A 177 -21.97 13.79 -1.60
C GLN A 177 -21.66 14.70 -0.44
N TRP A 178 -20.40 14.72 0.03
CA TRP A 178 -20.00 15.59 1.13
C TRP A 178 -20.71 16.90 0.85
N PRO A 179 -21.66 17.33 1.69
CA PRO A 179 -22.61 18.37 1.32
C PRO A 179 -21.75 19.43 0.68
N HIS A 180 -21.91 19.61 -0.65
CA HIS A 180 -21.07 20.48 -1.45
C HIS A 180 -20.94 21.70 -0.58
N HIS A 181 -19.73 21.95 -0.03
CA HIS A 181 -19.53 22.88 1.08
C HIS A 181 -20.52 23.99 0.82
N GLU A 182 -21.62 24.00 1.58
CA GLU A 182 -22.65 25.01 1.41
C GLU A 182 -21.82 26.24 1.64
N GLU A 183 -21.50 26.95 0.54
CA GLU A 183 -20.38 27.88 0.53
C GLU A 183 -20.64 28.73 1.74
N LEU A 184 -19.76 28.67 2.75
CA LEU A 184 -19.95 29.48 3.95
C LEU A 184 -20.23 30.86 3.38
N PRO A 185 -21.41 31.46 3.63
CA PRO A 185 -21.92 32.54 2.78
C PRO A 185 -20.91 33.69 2.66
N GLU A 186 -20.05 33.83 3.68
CA GLU A 186 -18.89 34.70 3.73
C GLU A 186 -17.83 34.46 2.63
N VAL A 187 -17.51 33.21 2.28
CA VAL A 187 -16.52 32.86 1.24
C VAL A 187 -17.11 33.00 -0.17
N ALA A 188 -18.42 32.75 -0.31
CA ALA A 188 -19.16 33.01 -1.55
C ALA A 188 -19.21 34.51 -1.88
N GLU A 189 -19.54 35.34 -0.89
CA GLU A 189 -19.60 36.80 -1.07
C GLU A 189 -18.21 37.40 -1.31
N ALA A 190 -17.18 36.99 -0.56
CA ALA A 190 -15.80 37.44 -0.81
C ALA A 190 -15.29 37.04 -2.22
N SER A 191 -15.73 35.89 -2.74
CA SER A 191 -15.39 35.46 -4.11
C SER A 191 -16.14 36.24 -5.18
N LYS A 192 -17.39 36.66 -4.91
CA LYS A 192 -18.15 37.55 -5.81
C LYS A 192 -17.54 38.94 -5.85
N GLU A 193 -17.21 39.52 -4.70
CA GLU A 193 -16.56 40.84 -4.62
C GLU A 193 -15.23 40.85 -5.36
N ARG A 194 -14.39 39.83 -5.14
CA ARG A 194 -13.09 39.73 -5.84
C ARG A 194 -13.25 39.55 -7.36
N ARG A 195 -14.28 38.83 -7.83
CA ARG A 195 -14.60 38.74 -9.28
C ARG A 195 -15.12 40.06 -9.85
N LEU A 196 -15.88 40.83 -9.08
CA LEU A 196 -16.34 42.16 -9.47
C LEU A 196 -15.15 43.12 -9.60
N GLU A 197 -14.24 43.14 -8.63
CA GLU A 197 -13.02 43.95 -8.68
C GLU A 197 -12.12 43.57 -9.86
N GLU A 198 -11.93 42.28 -10.11
CA GLU A 198 -11.09 41.79 -11.20
C GLU A 198 -11.69 42.18 -12.57
N ASN A 199 -13.00 42.04 -12.74
CA ASN A 199 -13.71 42.46 -13.95
C ASN A 199 -13.68 43.97 -14.19
N VAL A 200 -13.78 44.79 -13.13
CA VAL A 200 -13.64 46.25 -13.23
C VAL A 200 -12.20 46.63 -13.61
N SER A 201 -11.19 45.94 -13.07
CA SER A 201 -9.79 46.21 -13.39
C SER A 201 -9.42 45.87 -14.84
N VAL A 202 -10.04 44.83 -15.42
CA VAL A 202 -9.79 44.40 -16.81
C VAL A 202 -10.44 45.37 -17.81
N ALA A 203 -11.59 45.96 -17.46
CA ALA A 203 -12.27 46.95 -18.30
C ALA A 203 -11.57 48.32 -18.33
N ALA A 204 -10.79 48.67 -17.30
CA ALA A 204 -10.13 49.97 -17.19
C ALA A 204 -8.74 50.05 -17.85
N ARG A 205 -8.23 48.98 -18.48
CA ARG A 205 -6.92 49.00 -19.14
C ARG A 205 -7.02 49.66 -20.53
N PRO A 206 -6.42 50.85 -20.76
CA PRO A 206 -6.35 51.43 -22.09
C PRO A 206 -5.52 50.53 -23.01
N GLY A 207 -6.17 49.90 -23.99
CA GLY A 207 -5.54 49.05 -25.01
C GLY A 207 -5.99 47.60 -25.08
N SER A 208 -6.93 47.14 -24.24
CA SER A 208 -7.48 45.78 -24.34
C SER A 208 -8.40 45.64 -25.56
N ARG A 209 -7.87 45.06 -26.65
CA ARG A 209 -8.65 44.70 -27.84
C ARG A 209 -9.64 43.57 -27.51
N PRO A 210 -10.91 43.66 -27.96
CA PRO A 210 -11.88 42.60 -27.75
C PRO A 210 -11.43 41.30 -28.45
N LEU A 211 -11.27 40.23 -27.67
CA LEU A 211 -10.99 38.89 -28.16
C LEU A 211 -12.21 38.38 -28.93
N LYS A 212 -12.09 38.35 -30.27
CA LYS A 212 -13.07 37.70 -31.14
C LYS A 212 -13.13 36.21 -30.79
N SER A 213 -14.31 35.75 -30.40
CA SER A 213 -14.63 34.33 -30.19
C SER A 213 -14.36 33.55 -31.48
N LYS A 214 -13.32 32.72 -31.48
CA LYS A 214 -13.10 31.75 -32.55
C LYS A 214 -14.04 30.57 -32.33
N ALA A 215 -14.99 30.41 -33.24
CA ALA A 215 -15.81 29.21 -33.37
C ALA A 215 -14.90 27.98 -33.53
N SER A 216 -15.15 26.96 -32.70
CA SER A 216 -14.46 25.68 -32.71
C SER A 216 -14.87 24.87 -33.94
N ALA A 217 -13.94 24.71 -34.89
CA ALA A 217 -14.07 23.77 -35.99
C ALA A 217 -13.88 22.33 -35.48
N GLY A 218 -14.85 21.47 -35.79
CA GLY A 218 -14.89 20.07 -35.38
C GLY A 218 -13.73 19.24 -35.96
N TRP A 219 -13.07 18.47 -35.09
CA TRP A 219 -12.11 17.45 -35.48
C TRP A 219 -12.83 16.10 -35.59
N ALA A 220 -12.85 15.54 -36.79
CA ALA A 220 -13.32 14.18 -37.05
C ALA A 220 -12.19 13.17 -36.77
N ALA A 221 -12.49 12.15 -35.98
CA ALA A 221 -11.55 11.07 -35.65
C ALA A 221 -11.44 10.03 -36.78
N PRO A 222 -10.24 9.52 -37.11
CA PRO A 222 -10.08 8.45 -38.09
C PRO A 222 -10.41 7.07 -37.48
N LYS A 223 -11.16 6.26 -38.25
CA LYS A 223 -11.48 4.87 -37.94
C LYS A 223 -10.23 3.99 -38.05
N GLN A 224 -9.84 3.31 -36.98
CA GLN A 224 -8.81 2.27 -37.01
C GLN A 224 -9.40 0.92 -37.43
N GLY A 225 -8.79 0.33 -38.46
CA GLY A 225 -9.12 -0.97 -39.02
C GLY A 225 -8.59 -2.15 -38.20
N GLY A 226 -9.30 -3.27 -38.31
CA GLY A 226 -9.05 -4.51 -37.59
C GLY A 226 -7.77 -5.24 -38.00
N GLY A 227 -7.22 -6.00 -37.04
CA GLY A 227 -6.09 -6.90 -37.21
C GLY A 227 -6.30 -8.23 -36.49
N SER A 228 -6.03 -9.29 -37.24
CA SER A 228 -6.21 -10.73 -37.06
C SER A 228 -5.93 -11.39 -35.69
N LYS A 229 -6.74 -12.41 -35.38
CA LYS A 229 -6.53 -13.38 -34.30
C LYS A 229 -5.45 -14.40 -34.68
N ALA A 230 -4.48 -14.62 -33.80
CA ALA A 230 -3.50 -15.71 -33.88
C ALA A 230 -3.99 -16.97 -33.13
N PRO A 231 -3.48 -18.18 -33.49
CA PRO A 231 -4.02 -19.45 -33.00
C PRO A 231 -3.54 -19.85 -31.60
N ASN A 232 -4.44 -20.55 -30.93
CA ASN A 232 -4.43 -21.01 -29.55
C ASN A 232 -3.35 -22.09 -29.30
N GLN A 233 -2.32 -21.80 -28.51
CA GLN A 233 -1.35 -22.79 -28.04
C GLN A 233 -1.86 -23.49 -26.78
N LYS A 234 -1.90 -24.83 -26.81
CA LYS A 234 -2.31 -25.70 -25.70
C LYS A 234 -1.40 -25.52 -24.48
N ALA A 235 -1.96 -25.00 -23.39
CA ALA A 235 -1.27 -24.83 -22.11
C ALA A 235 -1.04 -26.18 -21.39
N LYS A 236 0.20 -26.45 -21.00
CA LYS A 236 0.56 -27.51 -20.03
C LYS A 236 -0.04 -27.18 -18.66
N ARG A 237 -0.71 -28.14 -18.04
CA ARG A 237 -1.33 -28.00 -16.71
C ARG A 237 -0.25 -27.82 -15.64
N GLN A 238 -0.27 -26.67 -14.96
CA GLN A 238 0.52 -26.42 -13.76
C GLN A 238 -0.15 -27.07 -12.53
N PRO A 239 0.62 -27.52 -11.52
CA PRO A 239 0.07 -28.08 -10.30
C PRO A 239 -0.78 -27.04 -9.56
N THR A 240 -2.05 -27.36 -9.34
CA THR A 240 -2.97 -26.58 -8.51
C THR A 240 -2.85 -27.09 -7.07
N TYR A 241 -2.43 -26.23 -6.14
CA TYR A 241 -2.39 -26.55 -4.72
C TYR A 241 -3.71 -26.17 -4.05
N SER A 242 -4.36 -27.16 -3.45
CA SER A 242 -5.58 -26.97 -2.66
C SER A 242 -5.20 -26.72 -1.20
N MET A 243 -5.18 -25.45 -0.80
CA MET A 243 -5.21 -25.07 0.63
C MET A 243 -6.65 -25.23 1.14
N SER A 244 -7.19 -26.44 1.11
CA SER A 244 -8.57 -26.76 1.54
C SER A 244 -8.68 -27.04 3.04
N GLY A 245 -7.90 -26.34 3.87
CA GLY A 245 -8.26 -26.13 5.26
C GLY A 245 -9.24 -24.97 5.32
N LYS A 246 -10.45 -25.18 5.85
CA LYS A 246 -11.41 -24.09 6.08
C LYS A 246 -10.73 -23.00 6.92
N LEU A 247 -10.25 -21.93 6.27
CA LEU A 247 -9.81 -20.71 6.91
C LEU A 247 -11.05 -20.03 7.51
N ARG A 248 -11.44 -20.47 8.71
CA ARG A 248 -12.25 -19.62 9.60
C ARG A 248 -11.26 -18.67 10.25
N ALA A 249 -11.31 -17.40 9.84
CA ALA A 249 -10.65 -16.33 10.56
C ALA A 249 -11.39 -16.17 11.90
N ASP A 250 -10.95 -16.92 12.91
CA ASP A 250 -11.32 -16.64 14.29
C ASP A 250 -10.50 -15.43 14.74
N SER A 251 -11.16 -14.29 14.89
CA SER A 251 -10.55 -13.02 15.29
C SER A 251 -10.03 -13.03 16.74
N SER A 252 -10.15 -14.14 17.48
CA SER A 252 -9.56 -14.27 18.83
C SER A 252 -8.15 -14.89 18.82
N CYS A 253 -7.74 -15.58 17.74
CA CYS A 253 -6.45 -16.27 17.70
C CYS A 253 -5.23 -15.36 17.41
N TRP A 254 -5.43 -14.15 16.87
CA TRP A 254 -4.31 -13.28 16.51
C TRP A 254 -3.75 -12.49 17.70
N GLU A 255 -4.57 -12.15 18.71
CA GLU A 255 -4.09 -11.51 19.95
C GLU A 255 -3.10 -12.41 20.70
N SER A 256 -3.33 -13.73 20.68
CA SER A 256 -2.41 -14.70 21.29
C SER A 256 -1.14 -14.91 20.48
N ALA A 257 -1.20 -14.92 19.14
CA ALA A 257 -0.05 -15.24 18.28
C ALA A 257 0.99 -14.10 18.18
N TYR A 258 0.60 -12.86 18.52
CA TYR A 258 1.47 -11.69 18.51
C TYR A 258 1.70 -11.04 19.87
N SER A 259 1.25 -11.70 20.95
CA SER A 259 1.68 -11.28 22.29
C SER A 259 3.22 -11.29 22.37
N PRO A 260 3.83 -10.41 23.16
CA PRO A 260 5.28 -10.43 23.39
C PRO A 260 5.80 -11.83 23.75
N GLU A 261 4.99 -12.65 24.42
CA GLU A 261 5.30 -14.03 24.77
C GLU A 261 5.29 -14.98 23.57
N ALA A 262 4.33 -14.87 22.65
CA ALA A 262 4.30 -15.67 21.43
C ALA A 262 5.44 -15.29 20.47
N GLN A 263 5.78 -14.01 20.39
CA GLN A 263 6.94 -13.54 19.64
C GLN A 263 8.25 -14.05 20.26
N ALA A 264 8.37 -14.05 21.59
CA ALA A 264 9.52 -14.61 22.30
C ALA A 264 9.66 -16.13 22.09
N ARG A 265 8.55 -16.89 22.14
CA ARG A 265 8.54 -18.33 21.89
C ARG A 265 8.92 -18.70 20.46
N MET A 266 8.49 -17.92 19.46
CA MET A 266 8.88 -18.12 18.05
C MET A 266 10.36 -17.78 17.79
N ARG A 267 10.92 -16.77 18.47
CA ARG A 267 12.35 -16.46 18.40
C ARG A 267 13.21 -17.56 19.04
N ALA A 268 12.72 -18.22 20.10
CA ALA A 268 13.46 -19.30 20.77
C ALA A 268 13.54 -20.60 19.92
N THR A 269 12.51 -20.90 19.12
CA THR A 269 12.45 -22.14 18.32
C THR A 269 13.34 -22.12 17.07
N THR A 270 13.70 -20.94 16.56
CA THR A 270 14.59 -20.78 15.40
C THR A 270 16.09 -20.79 15.75
N GLY A 271 16.43 -20.80 17.04
CA GLY A 271 17.83 -20.84 17.52
C GLY A 271 18.44 -22.24 17.72
N SER A 272 17.66 -23.32 17.57
CA SER A 272 18.05 -24.68 17.99
C SER A 272 18.27 -25.65 16.81
N THR A 273 19.10 -25.28 15.85
CA THR A 273 19.67 -26.22 14.86
C THR A 273 21.15 -25.90 14.62
N LYS A 274 21.97 -26.19 15.64
CA LYS A 274 23.38 -26.55 15.48
C LYS A 274 23.74 -27.56 16.57
N GLY A 275 23.92 -28.79 16.13
CA GLY A 275 24.42 -29.96 16.85
C GLY A 275 24.62 -31.04 15.81
#